data_AF-A0A7W5GZR9-F1
#
_entry.id   AF-A0A7W5GZR9-F1
#
_cell.length_a   1.000
_cell.length_b   1.000
_cell.length_c   1.000
_cell.angle_alpha   90.00
_cell.angle_beta   90.00
_cell.angle_gamma   90.00
#
_symmetry.space_group_name_H-M   'P 1'
#
loop_
_entity.id
_entity.type
_entity.pdbx_description
1 polymer ?
#
loop_
_entity_poly.entity_id
_entity_poly.type
_entity_poly.pdbx_seq_one_letter_code
_entity_poly.pdbx_strand_id
1 'polypeptide(L)'
;MTIQNQELYDALQHVSSKLSMLENYRELLEGVERELAAAKAAARRVLEELPREQVEELMALPIQHGDVVMRIRFDKDDGLLDIDARQVPESRSLHDLMGDEEREAIRQRVHAANRARFEQQHANQEGATHG
;
A
#
# COMPACT_ATOMS: atom_id res chain seq x y z
N MET A 1 38.34 -11.13 -26.68
CA MET A 1 37.73 -10.48 -25.50
C MET A 1 37.98 -11.37 -24.30
N THR A 2 38.46 -10.82 -23.18
CA THR A 2 38.63 -11.56 -21.92
C THR A 2 37.30 -11.65 -21.18
N ILE A 3 37.08 -12.70 -20.40
CA ILE A 3 35.84 -12.95 -19.64
C ILE A 3 35.48 -11.76 -18.73
N GLN A 4 36.47 -11.11 -18.11
CA GLN A 4 36.27 -9.89 -17.29
C GLN A 4 35.68 -8.71 -18.08
N ASN A 5 35.99 -8.58 -19.37
CA ASN A 5 35.43 -7.51 -20.19
C ASN A 5 33.97 -7.81 -20.60
N GLN A 6 33.58 -9.09 -20.63
CA GLN A 6 32.19 -9.50 -20.89
C GLN A 6 31.31 -9.21 -19.68
N GLU A 7 31.74 -9.60 -18.47
CA GLU A 7 31.00 -9.32 -17.23
C GLU A 7 30.80 -7.83 -16.99
N LEU A 8 31.83 -7.01 -17.26
CA LEU A 8 31.73 -5.56 -17.19
C LEU A 8 30.72 -5.01 -18.22
N TYR A 9 30.75 -5.51 -19.45
CA TYR A 9 29.82 -5.08 -20.49
C TYR A 9 28.37 -5.41 -20.12
N ASP A 10 28.11 -6.64 -19.65
CA ASP A 10 26.79 -7.08 -19.23
C ASP A 10 26.28 -6.27 -18.03
N ALA A 11 27.15 -5.96 -17.07
CA ALA A 11 26.83 -5.11 -15.93
C ALA A 11 26.48 -3.66 -16.37
N LEU A 12 27.25 -3.08 -17.29
CA LEU A 12 26.97 -1.74 -17.82
C LEU A 12 25.66 -1.72 -18.63
N GLN A 13 25.38 -2.77 -19.41
CA GLN A 13 24.12 -2.91 -20.13
C GLN A 13 22.94 -3.02 -19.15
N HIS A 14 23.10 -3.74 -18.04
CA HIS A 14 22.09 -3.82 -17.00
C HIS A 14 21.84 -2.44 -16.36
N VAL A 15 22.89 -1.70 -15.99
CA VAL A 15 22.79 -0.32 -15.47
C VAL A 15 22.05 0.58 -16.45
N SER A 16 22.40 0.53 -17.74
CA SER A 16 21.71 1.30 -18.79
C SER A 16 20.23 0.98 -18.85
N SER A 17 19.83 -0.30 -18.79
CA SER A 17 18.42 -0.69 -18.78
C SER A 17 17.67 -0.14 -17.57
N LYS A 18 18.30 -0.13 -16.39
CA LYS A 18 17.71 0.40 -15.15
C LYS A 18 17.59 1.92 -15.19
N LEU A 19 18.55 2.60 -15.79
CA LEU A 19 18.49 4.05 -16.00
C LEU A 19 17.31 4.42 -16.89
N SER A 20 17.16 3.78 -18.05
CA SER A 20 16.03 4.05 -18.95
C SER A 20 14.68 3.73 -18.30
N MET A 21 14.59 2.67 -17.49
CA MET A 21 13.39 2.36 -16.72
C MET A 21 13.05 3.44 -15.69
N LEU A 22 14.06 3.97 -14.99
CA LEU A 22 13.89 5.06 -14.04
C LEU A 22 13.42 6.35 -14.72
N GLU A 23 13.95 6.68 -15.90
CA GLU A 23 13.54 7.84 -16.69
C GLU A 23 12.07 7.71 -17.12
N ASN A 24 11.67 6.55 -17.63
CA ASN A 24 10.27 6.28 -17.98
C ASN A 24 9.34 6.44 -16.77
N TYR A 25 9.75 5.96 -15.59
CA TYR A 25 8.94 6.14 -14.38
C TYR A 25 8.86 7.59 -13.93
N ARG A 26 9.90 8.39 -14.12
CA ARG A 26 9.87 9.83 -13.83
C ARG A 26 8.90 10.56 -14.76
N GLU A 27 8.94 10.28 -16.06
CA GLU A 27 8.01 10.87 -17.02
C GLU A 27 6.55 10.49 -16.72
N LEU A 28 6.32 9.21 -16.39
CA LEU A 28 5.00 8.74 -15.99
C LEU A 28 4.52 9.42 -14.70
N LEU A 29 5.40 9.52 -13.70
CA LEU A 29 5.08 10.20 -12.44
C LEU A 29 4.72 11.66 -12.68
N GLU A 30 5.51 12.39 -13.48
CA GLU A 30 5.24 13.78 -13.82
C GLU A 30 3.90 13.94 -14.57
N GLY A 31 3.55 13.00 -15.45
CA GLY A 31 2.25 12.95 -16.10
C GLY A 31 1.11 12.81 -15.09
N VAL A 32 1.20 11.81 -14.21
CA VAL A 32 0.17 11.50 -13.21
C VAL A 32 0.06 12.61 -12.16
N GLU A 33 1.17 13.24 -11.76
CA GLU A 33 1.17 14.39 -10.85
C GLU A 33 0.41 15.58 -11.44
N ARG A 34 0.59 15.85 -12.75
CA ARG A 34 -0.18 16.88 -13.46
C ARG A 34 -1.66 16.56 -13.51
N GLU A 35 -2.03 15.31 -13.78
CA GLU A 35 -3.43 14.88 -13.75
C GLU A 35 -4.05 15.02 -12.36
N LEU A 36 -3.32 14.65 -11.31
CA LEU A 36 -3.75 14.83 -9.92
C LEU A 36 -3.93 16.32 -9.59
N ALA A 37 -3.00 17.17 -10.00
CA ALA A 37 -3.11 18.61 -9.80
C ALA A 37 -4.33 19.20 -10.54
N ALA A 38 -4.59 18.75 -11.76
CA ALA A 38 -5.78 19.15 -12.52
C ALA A 38 -7.08 18.69 -11.84
N ALA A 39 -7.14 17.46 -11.33
CA ALA A 39 -8.28 16.92 -10.60
C ALA A 39 -8.54 17.70 -9.29
N LYS A 40 -7.49 18.01 -8.53
CA LYS A 40 -7.60 18.87 -7.33
C LYS A 40 -8.11 20.27 -7.67
N ALA A 41 -7.59 20.88 -8.74
CA ALA A 41 -8.05 22.20 -9.19
C ALA A 41 -9.51 22.19 -9.63
N ALA A 42 -9.97 21.13 -10.30
CA ALA A 42 -11.37 20.97 -10.68
C ALA A 42 -12.27 20.82 -9.43
N ALA A 43 -11.87 19.97 -8.47
CA ALA A 43 -12.60 19.82 -7.21
C ALA A 43 -12.64 21.13 -6.40
N ARG A 44 -11.54 21.89 -6.39
CA ARG A 44 -11.49 23.20 -5.74
C ARG A 44 -12.52 24.17 -6.30
N ARG A 45 -12.65 24.26 -7.63
CA ARG A 45 -13.67 25.12 -8.27
C ARG A 45 -15.09 24.77 -7.82
N VAL A 46 -15.39 23.48 -7.71
CA VAL A 46 -16.69 23.04 -7.20
C VAL A 46 -16.88 23.47 -5.75
N LEU A 47 -15.86 23.35 -4.90
CA LEU A 47 -15.92 23.79 -3.50
C LEU A 47 -16.09 25.31 -3.37
N GLU A 48 -15.47 26.10 -4.26
CA GLU A 48 -15.61 27.57 -4.31
C GLU A 48 -17.04 28.03 -4.66
N GLU A 49 -17.81 27.19 -5.36
CA GLU A 49 -19.21 27.47 -5.72
C GLU A 49 -20.21 27.10 -4.60
N LEU A 50 -19.77 26.36 -3.57
CA LEU A 50 -20.63 25.94 -2.46
C LEU A 50 -20.81 27.05 -1.41
N PRO A 51 -21.95 27.06 -0.70
CA PRO A 51 -22.12 27.90 0.49
C PRO A 51 -21.05 27.60 1.53
N ARG A 52 -20.59 28.65 2.21
CA ARG A 52 -19.50 28.56 3.20
C ARG A 52 -19.78 27.52 4.28
N GLU A 53 -21.02 27.45 4.76
CA GLU A 53 -21.42 26.50 5.81
C GLU A 53 -21.21 25.04 5.35
N GLN A 54 -21.51 24.73 4.09
CA GLN A 54 -21.31 23.38 3.53
C GLN A 54 -19.83 23.06 3.37
N VAL A 55 -19.01 24.04 2.99
CA VAL A 55 -17.54 23.87 2.91
C VAL A 55 -16.97 23.61 4.30
N GLU A 56 -17.41 24.37 5.31
CA GLU A 56 -16.96 24.18 6.70
C GLU A 56 -17.35 22.81 7.25
N GLU A 57 -18.54 22.29 6.93
CA GLU A 57 -18.95 20.92 7.26
C GLU A 57 -18.05 19.86 6.60
N LEU A 58 -17.74 20.05 5.31
CA LEU A 58 -16.86 19.14 4.57
C LEU A 58 -15.41 19.18 5.09
N MET A 59 -14.94 20.33 5.57
CA MET A 59 -13.62 20.47 6.19
C MET A 59 -13.53 19.78 7.56
N ALA A 60 -14.65 19.65 8.27
CA ALA A 60 -14.67 19.03 9.60
C ALA A 60 -14.48 17.50 9.55
N LEU A 61 -14.67 16.87 8.39
CA LEU A 61 -14.68 15.42 8.23
C LEU A 61 -13.60 14.95 7.23
N PRO A 62 -12.83 13.89 7.55
CA PRO A 62 -12.00 13.25 6.54
C PRO A 62 -12.88 12.49 5.54
N ILE A 63 -12.60 12.67 4.25
CA ILE A 63 -13.25 11.91 3.17
C ILE A 63 -12.39 10.68 2.88
N GLN A 64 -12.96 9.49 2.98
CA GLN A 64 -12.24 8.23 2.74
C GLN A 64 -12.67 7.60 1.41
N HIS A 65 -11.69 7.19 0.62
CA HIS A 65 -11.91 6.41 -0.60
C HIS A 65 -10.83 5.33 -0.73
N GLY A 66 -11.20 4.08 -0.47
CA GLY A 66 -10.24 2.98 -0.37
C GLY A 66 -9.19 3.29 0.70
N ASP A 67 -7.91 3.20 0.34
CA ASP A 67 -6.78 3.49 1.21
C ASP A 67 -6.39 4.97 1.22
N VAL A 68 -7.16 5.85 0.57
CA VAL A 68 -6.86 7.29 0.51
C VAL A 68 -7.77 8.04 1.47
N VAL A 69 -7.13 8.82 2.36
CA VAL A 69 -7.79 9.80 3.21
C VAL A 69 -7.55 11.18 2.63
N MET A 70 -8.63 11.90 2.37
CA MET A 70 -8.63 13.27 1.87
C MET A 70 -9.13 14.23 2.95
N ARG A 71 -8.52 15.41 3.02
CA ARG A 71 -8.92 16.51 3.91
C ARG A 71 -8.93 17.81 3.14
N ILE A 72 -10.00 18.58 3.29
CA ILE A 72 -10.11 19.92 2.75
C ILE A 72 -9.62 20.89 3.82
N ARG A 73 -8.76 21.84 3.43
CA ARG A 73 -8.19 22.86 4.33
C ARG A 73 -8.07 24.19 3.61
N PHE A 74 -7.99 25.28 4.36
CA PHE A 74 -7.48 26.54 3.82
C PHE A 74 -5.95 26.47 3.81
N ASP A 75 -5.37 26.71 2.65
CA ASP A 75 -3.96 26.98 2.52
C ASP A 75 -3.64 28.30 3.25
N LYS A 76 -2.54 28.28 4.00
CA LYS A 76 -2.13 29.39 4.86
C LYS A 76 -1.42 30.50 4.08
N ASP A 77 -0.91 30.18 2.89
CA ASP A 77 -0.05 31.10 2.14
C ASP A 77 -0.85 32.00 1.19
N ASP A 78 -1.91 31.47 0.59
CA ASP A 78 -2.74 32.18 -0.40
C ASP A 78 -4.24 32.23 -0.01
N GLY A 79 -4.63 31.59 1.09
CA GLY A 79 -6.01 31.58 1.59
C GLY A 79 -6.96 30.76 0.72
N LEU A 80 -6.44 29.97 -0.23
CA LEU A 80 -7.24 29.14 -1.12
C LEU A 80 -7.60 27.80 -0.46
N LEU A 81 -8.65 27.15 -0.96
CA LEU A 81 -8.98 25.79 -0.53
C LEU A 81 -7.97 24.80 -1.14
N ASP A 82 -7.35 23.98 -0.29
CA ASP A 82 -6.47 22.88 -0.67
C ASP A 82 -7.08 21.53 -0.27
N ILE A 83 -6.80 20.51 -1.06
CA ILE A 83 -7.22 19.12 -0.83
C ILE A 83 -5.95 18.31 -0.56
N ASP A 84 -5.71 18.03 0.72
CA ASP A 84 -4.64 17.14 1.17
C ASP A 84 -5.12 15.69 1.02
N ALA A 85 -4.48 14.93 0.15
CA ALA A 85 -4.80 13.54 -0.10
C ALA A 85 -3.59 12.69 0.31
N ARG A 86 -3.81 11.78 1.27
CA ARG A 86 -2.77 10.89 1.77
C ARG A 86 -3.23 9.46 1.64
N GLN A 87 -2.37 8.63 1.05
CA GLN A 87 -2.53 7.20 1.16
C GLN A 87 -2.23 6.81 2.60
N VAL A 88 -3.20 6.19 3.27
CA VAL A 88 -2.96 5.44 4.49
C VAL A 88 -2.13 4.24 4.05
N PRO A 89 -0.90 4.07 4.56
CA PRO A 89 -0.16 2.86 4.26
C PRO A 89 -1.05 1.68 4.62
N GLU A 90 -1.17 0.70 3.72
CA GLU A 90 -1.84 -0.57 4.01
C GLU A 90 -1.46 -0.96 5.43
N SER A 91 -2.46 -1.16 6.30
CA SER A 91 -2.19 -1.63 7.65
C SER A 91 -1.45 -2.95 7.50
N ARG A 92 -0.11 -2.90 7.61
CA ARG A 92 0.72 -4.09 7.47
C ARG A 92 0.15 -5.11 8.42
N SER A 93 -0.20 -6.27 7.87
CA SER A 93 -0.62 -7.38 8.71
C SER A 93 0.47 -7.58 9.76
N LEU A 94 0.11 -7.91 11.00
CA LEU A 94 1.13 -8.25 12.01
C LEU A 94 2.08 -9.32 11.45
N HIS A 95 1.59 -10.21 10.57
CA HIS A 95 2.38 -11.21 9.85
C HIS A 95 3.44 -10.64 8.90
N ASP A 96 3.25 -9.44 8.35
CA ASP A 96 4.22 -8.75 7.48
C ASP A 96 5.33 -8.06 8.27
N LEU A 97 5.10 -7.85 9.57
CA LEU A 97 6.05 -7.27 10.52
C LEU A 97 6.88 -8.34 11.25
N MET A 98 6.50 -9.62 11.15
CA MET A 98 7.25 -10.73 11.73
C MET A 98 8.39 -11.15 10.80
N GLY A 99 9.57 -11.41 11.38
CA GLY A 99 10.70 -11.97 10.65
C GLY A 99 10.37 -13.37 10.09
N ASP A 100 11.10 -13.81 9.05
CA ASP A 100 10.86 -15.11 8.40
C ASP A 100 10.93 -16.29 9.40
N GLU A 101 11.83 -16.20 10.38
CA GLU A 101 11.98 -17.20 11.45
C GLU A 101 10.75 -17.26 12.37
N GLU A 102 10.18 -16.11 12.72
CA GLU A 102 8.98 -16.01 13.55
C GLU A 102 7.73 -16.51 12.82
N ARG A 103 7.62 -16.21 11.52
CA ARG A 103 6.54 -16.72 10.66
C ARG A 103 6.56 -18.24 10.59
N GLU A 104 7.75 -18.82 10.41
CA GLU A 104 7.90 -20.27 10.30
C GLU A 104 7.63 -20.97 11.64
N ALA A 105 8.06 -20.38 12.76
CA ALA A 105 7.76 -20.89 14.09
C ALA A 105 6.24 -20.93 14.38
N ILE A 106 5.48 -19.90 13.96
CA ILE A 106 4.03 -19.89 14.12
C ILE A 106 3.37 -20.96 13.25
N ARG A 107 3.77 -21.09 11.97
CA ARG A 107 3.23 -22.14 11.08
C ARG A 107 3.44 -23.53 11.68
N GLN A 108 4.64 -23.82 12.16
CA GLN A 108 4.95 -25.10 12.80
C GLN A 108 4.08 -25.35 14.02
N ARG A 109 3.85 -24.33 14.85
CA ARG A 109 3.00 -24.44 16.05
C ARG A 109 1.53 -24.70 15.70
N VAL A 110 1.00 -24.04 14.66
CA VAL A 110 -0.38 -24.28 14.17
C VAL A 110 -0.51 -25.68 13.56
N HIS A 111 0.46 -26.14 12.78
CA HIS A 111 0.45 -27.49 12.21
C HIS A 111 0.56 -28.58 13.29
N ALA A 112 1.34 -28.35 14.35
CA ALA A 112 1.41 -29.25 15.49
C ALA A 112 0.07 -29.32 16.24
N ALA A 113 -0.56 -28.17 16.50
CA ALA A 113 -1.86 -28.11 17.17
C ALA A 113 -2.98 -28.77 16.36
N ASN A 114 -2.98 -28.59 15.04
CA ASN A 114 -3.97 -29.20 14.15
C ASN A 114 -3.80 -30.72 14.04
N ARG A 115 -2.55 -31.21 13.99
CA ARG A 115 -2.28 -32.66 14.04
C ARG A 115 -2.74 -33.28 15.35
N ALA A 116 -2.42 -32.66 16.49
CA ALA A 116 -2.86 -33.14 17.80
C ALA A 116 -4.39 -33.18 17.91
N ARG A 117 -5.10 -32.18 17.37
CA ARG A 117 -6.57 -32.19 17.32
C ARG A 117 -7.12 -33.29 16.43
N PHE A 118 -6.50 -33.54 15.28
CA PHE A 118 -6.94 -34.59 14.35
C PHE A 118 -6.71 -35.99 14.93
N GLU A 119 -5.56 -36.23 15.57
CA GLU A 119 -5.26 -37.48 16.27
C GLU A 119 -6.22 -37.73 17.43
N GLN A 120 -6.55 -36.69 18.20
CA GLN A 120 -7.53 -36.79 19.28
C GLN A 120 -8.95 -37.09 18.76
N GLN A 121 -9.34 -36.54 17.61
CA GLN A 121 -10.61 -36.87 16.97
C GLN A 121 -10.66 -38.31 16.45
N HIS A 122 -9.55 -38.81 15.89
CA HIS A 122 -9.43 -40.20 15.45
C HIS A 122 -9.47 -41.19 16.63
N ALA A 123 -8.72 -40.91 17.70
CA ALA A 123 -8.72 -41.75 18.90
C ALA A 123 -10.10 -41.81 19.58
N ASN A 124 -10.85 -40.70 19.56
CA ASN A 124 -12.22 -40.67 20.08
C ASN A 124 -13.23 -41.42 19.20
N GLN A 125 -12.97 -41.58 17.90
CA GLN A 125 -13.82 -42.39 17.01
C GLN A 125 -13.56 -43.89 17.18
N GLU A 126 -12.31 -44.31 17.36
CA GLU A 126 -11.94 -45.72 17.58
C GLU A 126 -12.34 -46.22 18.98
N GLY A 127 -12.35 -45.34 19.99
CA GLY A 127 -12.86 -45.66 21.33
C GLY A 127 -14.39 -45.80 21.42
N ALA A 128 -15.13 -45.19 20.50
CA ALA A 128 -16.60 -45.25 20.47
C ALA A 128 -17.15 -46.52 19.79
N THR A 129 -16.32 -47.30 19.09
CA THR A 129 -16.73 -48.54 18.40
C THR A 129 -16.47 -49.83 19.20
N HIS A 130 -15.89 -49.72 20.40
CA HIS A 130 -15.60 -50.87 21.28
C HIS A 130 -16.22 -50.76 22.70
N GLY A 131 -17.23 -49.90 22.87
CA GLY A 131 -18.03 -49.80 24.11
C GLY A 131 -19.30 -50.63 24.08
#